data_AF-A0A0E3LKU0-F1
#
_entry.id   AF-A0A0E3LKU0-F1
#
_cell.length_a   1.000
_cell.length_b   1.000
_cell.length_c   1.000
_cell.angle_alpha   90.00
_cell.angle_beta   90.00
_cell.angle_gamma   90.00
#
_symmetry.space_group_name_H-M   'P 1'
#
loop_
_entity.id
_entity.type
_entity.pdbx_description
1 polymer ?
#
loop_
_entity_poly.entity_id
_entity_poly.type
_entity_poly.pdbx_seq_one_letter_code
_entity_poly.pdbx_strand_id
1 'polypeptide(L)'
;MEDLIIYLLIGAAAGILSGLFGIGGGVIIIPALVVLQGFSQIKAQGTSLVALLPPVGILAFLEYYKRGNTDLYAGIIICIAMVIGAKFGAQFANTLPMDVLRKAFGIFVILIGIKTFLGK
;
A
#
# COMPACT_ATOMS: atom_id res chain seq x y z
N MET A 1 -23.45 -10.38 3.87
CA MET A 1 -23.78 -9.02 3.36
C MET A 1 -22.96 -7.97 4.11
N GLU A 2 -22.75 -8.13 5.41
CA GLU A 2 -21.90 -7.26 6.24
C GLU A 2 -20.45 -7.17 5.73
N ASP A 3 -19.81 -8.30 5.41
CA ASP A 3 -18.42 -8.29 4.89
C ASP A 3 -18.26 -7.52 3.58
N LEU A 4 -19.27 -7.57 2.70
CA LEU A 4 -19.27 -6.82 1.44
C LEU A 4 -19.22 -5.31 1.70
N ILE A 5 -20.03 -4.83 2.65
CA ILE A 5 -20.06 -3.41 3.05
C ILE A 5 -18.69 -3.01 3.63
N ILE A 6 -18.11 -3.85 4.50
CA ILE A 6 -16.80 -3.60 5.09
C ILE A 6 -15.72 -3.49 4.00
N TYR A 7 -15.67 -4.42 3.04
CA TYR A 7 -14.69 -4.37 1.95
C TYR A 7 -14.88 -3.15 1.04
N LEU A 8 -16.12 -2.76 0.74
CA LEU A 8 -16.40 -1.55 -0.05
C LEU A 8 -15.93 -0.29 0.68
N LEU A 9 -16.17 -0.18 1.99
CA LEU A 9 -15.71 0.96 2.80
C LEU A 9 -14.18 1.02 2.88
N ILE A 10 -13.52 -0.13 3.11
CA ILE A 10 -12.05 -0.22 3.11
C ILE A 10 -11.50 0.22 1.75
N GLY A 11 -12.07 -0.30 0.65
CA GLY A 11 -11.65 0.04 -0.70
C GLY A 11 -11.85 1.52 -1.04
N ALA A 12 -13.00 2.10 -0.69
CA ALA A 12 -13.30 3.51 -0.92
C ALA A 12 -12.35 4.43 -0.13
N ALA A 13 -12.18 4.18 1.16
CA ALA A 13 -11.26 4.95 2.01
C ALA A 13 -9.82 4.83 1.49
N ALA A 14 -9.36 3.61 1.20
CA ALA A 14 -8.02 3.37 0.68
C ALA A 14 -7.79 4.03 -0.69
N GLY A 15 -8.79 4.01 -1.58
CA GLY A 15 -8.73 4.66 -2.89
C GLY A 15 -8.60 6.17 -2.78
N ILE A 16 -9.43 6.82 -1.95
CA ILE A 16 -9.37 8.27 -1.71
C ILE A 16 -7.99 8.66 -1.16
N LEU A 17 -7.52 7.96 -0.12
CA LEU A 17 -6.26 8.26 0.53
C LEU A 17 -5.05 7.95 -0.37
N SER A 18 -5.15 6.91 -1.20
CA SER A 18 -4.14 6.61 -2.21
C SER A 18 -4.03 7.69 -3.28
N GLY A 19 -5.16 8.24 -3.73
CA GLY A 19 -5.16 9.37 -4.67
C GLY A 19 -4.64 10.66 -4.04
N LEU A 20 -4.98 10.93 -2.78
CA LEU A 20 -4.58 12.15 -2.08
C LEU A 20 -3.08 12.18 -1.74
N PHE A 21 -2.54 11.06 -1.25
CA PHE A 21 -1.17 11.01 -0.72
C PHE A 21 -0.19 10.21 -1.58
N GLY A 22 -0.64 9.48 -2.61
CA GLY A 22 0.23 8.68 -3.47
C GLY A 22 0.87 7.45 -2.81
N ILE A 23 0.47 7.09 -1.59
CA ILE A 23 1.12 6.02 -0.78
C ILE A 23 0.62 4.61 -1.20
N GLY A 24 -0.35 4.53 -2.11
CA GLY A 24 -0.83 3.24 -2.61
C GLY A 24 -1.68 2.47 -1.60
N GLY A 25 -2.51 3.11 -0.77
CA GLY A 25 -3.61 2.53 0.04
C GLY A 25 -3.30 1.42 1.07
N GLY A 26 -2.17 0.73 1.00
CA GLY A 26 -1.83 -0.44 1.81
C GLY A 26 -1.70 -0.14 3.30
N VAL A 27 -1.30 1.09 3.65
CA VAL A 27 -1.27 1.60 5.03
C VAL A 27 -2.65 1.56 5.68
N ILE A 28 -3.73 1.61 4.88
CA ILE A 28 -5.12 1.57 5.34
C ILE A 28 -5.69 0.15 5.19
N ILE A 29 -5.50 -0.49 4.02
CA ILE A 29 -6.07 -1.80 3.72
C ILE A 29 -5.52 -2.87 4.67
N ILE A 30 -4.20 -2.88 4.92
CA ILE A 30 -3.56 -3.95 5.69
C ILE A 30 -4.06 -3.97 7.15
N PRO A 31 -4.01 -2.87 7.92
CA PRO A 31 -4.56 -2.86 9.28
C PRO A 31 -6.06 -3.14 9.31
N ALA A 32 -6.84 -2.64 8.34
CA ALA A 32 -8.27 -2.87 8.30
C ALA A 32 -8.61 -4.35 8.11
N LEU A 33 -7.91 -5.06 7.22
CA LEU A 33 -8.10 -6.51 7.03
C LEU A 33 -7.64 -7.32 8.25
N VAL A 34 -6.59 -6.90 8.94
CA VAL A 34 -6.14 -7.58 10.16
C VAL A 34 -7.13 -7.38 11.31
N VAL A 35 -7.55 -6.14 11.55
CA VAL A 35 -8.37 -5.79 12.73
C VAL A 35 -9.84 -6.12 12.52
N LEU A 36 -10.42 -5.78 11.36
CA LEU A 36 -11.85 -5.93 11.11
C LEU A 36 -12.23 -7.31 10.56
N GLN A 37 -11.27 -8.02 9.98
CA GLN A 37 -11.52 -9.28 9.27
C GLN A 37 -10.65 -10.44 9.78
N GLY A 38 -9.78 -10.19 10.77
CA GLY A 38 -8.95 -11.22 11.40
C GLY A 38 -7.91 -11.84 10.47
N PHE A 39 -7.53 -11.15 9.40
CA PHE A 39 -6.55 -11.70 8.46
C PHE A 39 -5.18 -11.80 9.11
N SER A 40 -4.45 -12.85 8.75
CA SER A 40 -3.03 -12.94 9.05
C SER A 40 -2.27 -11.81 8.34
N GLN A 41 -1.19 -11.29 8.93
CA GLN A 41 -0.41 -10.18 8.36
C GLN A 41 0.00 -10.42 6.89
N ILE A 42 0.51 -11.61 6.58
CA ILE A 42 0.89 -12.01 5.21
C ILE A 42 -0.33 -12.05 4.29
N LYS A 43 -1.46 -12.60 4.74
CA LYS A 43 -2.70 -12.65 3.95
C LYS A 43 -3.22 -11.24 3.66
N ALA A 44 -3.26 -10.37 4.67
CA ALA A 44 -3.68 -8.97 4.51
C ALA A 44 -2.80 -8.22 3.50
N GLN A 45 -1.47 -8.42 3.54
CA GLN A 45 -0.54 -7.86 2.56
C GLN A 45 -0.85 -8.38 1.16
N GLY A 46 -0.94 -9.69 0.96
CA GLY A 46 -1.25 -10.29 -0.34
C GLY A 46 -2.60 -9.83 -0.90
N THR A 47 -3.65 -9.80 -0.08
CA THR A 47 -4.97 -9.31 -0.48
C THR A 47 -4.94 -7.83 -0.83
N SER A 48 -4.21 -7.00 -0.10
CA SER A 48 -4.08 -5.57 -0.41
C SER A 48 -3.46 -5.34 -1.80
N LEU A 49 -2.50 -6.16 -2.20
CA LEU A 49 -1.85 -6.04 -3.52
C LEU A 49 -2.82 -6.28 -4.68
N VAL A 50 -3.86 -7.10 -4.49
CA VAL A 50 -4.92 -7.30 -5.51
C VAL A 50 -5.65 -6.00 -5.81
N ALA A 51 -5.97 -5.23 -4.76
CA ALA A 51 -6.64 -3.95 -4.91
C ALA A 51 -5.73 -2.85 -5.49
N LEU A 52 -4.41 -2.94 -5.23
CA LEU A 52 -3.46 -1.88 -5.53
C LEU A 52 -2.78 -2.00 -6.90
N LEU A 53 -2.52 -3.21 -7.39
CA LEU A 53 -1.70 -3.40 -8.60
C LEU A 53 -2.34 -2.78 -9.86
N PRO A 54 -3.61 -3.06 -10.23
CA PRO A 54 -4.14 -2.53 -11.49
C PRO A 54 -5.03 -1.26 -11.39
N PRO A 55 -6.11 -1.20 -10.58
CA PRO A 55 -7.07 -0.11 -10.77
C PRO A 55 -6.66 1.20 -10.07
N VAL A 56 -6.15 1.15 -8.84
CA VAL A 56 -5.92 2.36 -8.04
C VAL A 56 -4.72 3.17 -8.56
N GLY A 57 -3.60 2.50 -8.80
CA GLY A 57 -2.38 3.16 -9.27
C GLY A 57 -2.53 3.79 -10.65
N ILE A 58 -3.20 3.09 -11.59
CA ILE A 58 -3.40 3.59 -12.96
C ILE A 58 -4.29 4.83 -12.97
N LEU A 59 -5.42 4.80 -12.25
CA LEU A 59 -6.34 5.94 -12.23
C LEU A 59 -5.70 7.18 -11.60
N ALA A 60 -4.96 7.01 -10.51
CA ALA A 60 -4.21 8.12 -9.90
C ALA A 60 -3.13 8.65 -10.85
N PHE A 61 -2.29 7.77 -11.42
CA PHE A 61 -1.26 8.14 -12.38
C PHE A 61 -1.82 8.94 -13.56
N LEU A 62 -2.93 8.49 -14.16
CA LEU A 62 -3.55 9.18 -15.29
C LEU A 62 -3.98 10.60 -14.93
N GLU A 63 -4.49 10.83 -13.72
CA GLU A 63 -4.87 12.17 -13.27
C GLU A 63 -3.66 13.10 -13.11
N TYR A 64 -2.58 12.62 -12.49
CA TYR A 64 -1.34 13.40 -12.35
C TYR A 64 -0.64 13.64 -13.70
N TYR A 65 -0.64 12.63 -14.57
CA TYR A 65 -0.04 12.69 -15.89
C TYR A 65 -0.75 13.72 -16.78
N LYS A 66 -2.09 13.70 -16.80
CA LYS A 66 -2.90 14.69 -17.53
C LYS A 66 -2.62 16.13 -17.12
N ARG A 67 -2.21 16.34 -15.86
CA ARG A 67 -1.88 17.66 -15.30
C ARG A 67 -0.40 18.04 -15.45
N GLY A 68 0.41 17.21 -16.10
CA GLY A 68 1.84 17.44 -16.27
C GLY A 68 2.67 17.28 -14.99
N ASN A 69 2.11 16.70 -13.93
CA ASN A 69 2.75 16.55 -12.62
C ASN A 69 3.50 15.22 -12.50
N THR A 70 4.10 14.72 -13.58
CA THR A 70 4.69 13.38 -13.61
C THR A 70 5.99 13.36 -14.39
N ASP A 71 7.06 12.92 -13.74
CA ASP A 71 8.34 12.60 -14.39
C ASP A 71 8.36 11.12 -14.79
N LEU A 72 8.20 10.86 -16.08
CA LEU A 72 8.20 9.50 -16.62
C LEU A 72 9.57 8.84 -16.56
N TYR A 73 10.66 9.61 -16.69
CA TYR A 73 12.00 9.05 -16.70
C TYR A 73 12.36 8.51 -15.31
N ALA A 74 12.18 9.34 -14.28
CA ALA A 74 12.35 8.92 -12.89
C ALA A 74 11.39 7.77 -12.54
N GLY A 75 10.13 7.86 -12.97
CA GLY A 75 9.12 6.84 -12.73
C GLY A 75 9.48 5.46 -13.30
N ILE A 76 10.01 5.40 -14.52
CA ILE A 76 10.39 4.12 -15.16
C ILE A 76 11.59 3.49 -14.44
N ILE A 77 12.61 4.27 -14.08
CA ILE A 77 13.78 3.76 -13.34
C ILE A 77 13.34 3.17 -11.99
N ILE A 78 12.50 3.91 -11.26
CA ILE A 78 11.94 3.45 -9.99
C ILE A 78 11.12 2.17 -10.20
N CYS A 79 10.28 2.11 -11.24
CA CYS A 79 9.48 0.92 -11.56
C CYS A 79 10.34 -0.34 -11.75
N ILE A 80 11.43 -0.24 -12.53
CA ILE A 80 12.35 -1.38 -12.76
C ILE A 80 12.97 -1.85 -11.44
N ALA A 81 13.49 -0.93 -10.63
CA ALA A 81 14.07 -1.26 -9.33
C ALA A 81 13.03 -1.85 -8.37
N MET A 82 11.80 -1.32 -8.40
CA MET A 82 10.68 -1.79 -7.58
C MET A 82 10.27 -3.22 -7.92
N VAL A 83 10.24 -3.63 -9.19
CA VAL A 83 9.90 -5.01 -9.58
C VAL A 83 10.85 -6.01 -8.92
N ILE A 84 12.14 -5.69 -8.96
CA ILE A 84 13.19 -6.53 -8.36
C ILE A 84 13.02 -6.54 -6.83
N GLY A 85 12.91 -5.36 -6.22
CA GLY A 85 12.74 -5.22 -4.76
C GLY A 85 11.47 -5.90 -4.23
N ALA A 86 10.36 -5.80 -4.96
CA ALA A 86 9.09 -6.40 -4.58
C ALA A 86 9.17 -7.94 -4.59
N LYS A 87 9.83 -8.53 -5.60
CA LYS A 87 10.03 -9.98 -5.67
C LYS A 87 10.80 -10.49 -4.46
N PHE A 88 11.97 -9.92 -4.18
CA PHE A 88 12.82 -10.36 -3.07
C PHE A 88 12.19 -10.02 -1.71
N GLY A 89 11.58 -8.84 -1.57
CA GLY A 89 10.89 -8.42 -0.37
C GLY A 89 9.72 -9.34 -0.02
N ALA A 90 8.90 -9.73 -1.01
CA ALA A 90 7.81 -10.67 -0.80
C ALA A 90 8.32 -12.07 -0.40
N GLN A 91 9.38 -12.57 -1.04
CA GLN A 91 10.00 -13.84 -0.67
C GLN A 91 10.49 -13.82 0.77
N PHE A 92 11.22 -12.77 1.16
CA PHE A 92 11.73 -12.60 2.51
C PHE A 92 10.60 -12.46 3.55
N ALA A 93 9.56 -11.68 3.25
CA ALA A 93 8.40 -11.51 4.12
C ALA A 93 7.71 -12.84 4.45
N ASN A 94 7.62 -13.77 3.50
CA ASN A 94 7.04 -15.10 3.70
C ASN A 94 7.89 -16.02 4.60
N THR A 95 9.16 -15.68 4.86
CA THR A 95 10.02 -16.45 5.79
C THR A 95 10.01 -15.91 7.21
N LEU A 96 9.44 -14.72 7.45
CA LEU A 96 9.47 -14.07 8.75
C LEU A 96 8.31 -14.53 9.64
N PRO A 97 8.52 -14.60 10.97
CA PRO A 97 7.43 -14.77 11.91
C PRO A 97 6.43 -13.61 11.82
N MET A 98 5.13 -13.93 11.98
CA MET A 98 4.04 -12.98 11.83
C MET A 98 4.15 -11.76 12.75
N ASP A 99 4.61 -11.97 14.00
CA ASP A 99 4.82 -10.89 14.95
C ASP A 99 5.94 -9.93 14.54
N VAL A 100 7.01 -10.46 13.93
CA VAL A 100 8.12 -9.65 13.42
C VAL A 100 7.63 -8.80 12.25
N LEU A 101 6.89 -9.39 11.32
CA LEU A 101 6.35 -8.69 10.16
C LEU A 101 5.34 -7.60 10.57
N ARG A 102 4.48 -7.89 11.55
CA ARG A 102 3.53 -6.91 12.12
C ARG A 102 4.26 -5.74 12.79
N LYS A 103 5.24 -6.02 13.65
CA LYS A 103 6.03 -4.98 14.34
C LYS A 103 6.84 -4.14 13.35
N ALA A 104 7.50 -4.78 12.38
CA ALA A 104 8.27 -4.11 11.35
C ALA A 104 7.40 -3.15 10.53
N PHE A 105 6.21 -3.60 10.09
CA PHE A 105 5.26 -2.74 9.40
C PHE A 105 4.80 -1.55 10.25
N GLY A 106 4.44 -1.80 11.52
CA GLY A 106 4.02 -0.73 12.43
C GLY A 106 5.11 0.31 12.68
N ILE A 107 6.35 -0.13 12.94
CA ILE A 107 7.51 0.76 13.12
C ILE A 107 7.75 1.58 11.85
N PHE A 108 7.69 0.94 10.67
CA PHE A 108 7.85 1.63 9.40
C PHE A 108 6.81 2.76 9.21
N VAL A 109 5.53 2.48 9.46
CA VAL A 109 4.46 3.49 9.36
C VAL A 109 4.68 4.64 10.34
N ILE A 110 5.06 4.35 11.59
CA ILE A 110 5.35 5.37 12.60
C ILE A 110 6.52 6.26 12.15
N LEU A 111 7.62 5.66 11.69
CA LEU A 111 8.80 6.40 11.25
C LEU A 111 8.50 7.30 10.05
N ILE A 112 7.78 6.79 9.05
CA ILE A 112 7.35 7.59 7.90
C ILE A 112 6.43 8.72 8.35
N GLY A 113 5.44 8.44 9.22
CA GLY A 113 4.53 9.45 9.75
C GLY A 113 5.26 10.57 10.50
N ILE A 114 6.15 10.21 11.42
CA ILE A 114 6.98 11.17 12.16
C ILE A 114 7.85 11.98 11.19
N LYS A 115 8.54 11.31 10.25
CA LYS A 115 9.40 12.01 9.30
C LYS A 115 8.62 12.97 8.42
N THR A 116 7.44 12.60 7.94
CA THR A 116 6.59 13.47 7.12
C THR A 116 6.04 14.65 7.94
N PHE A 117 5.71 14.44 9.21
CA PHE A 117 5.23 15.50 10.10
C PHE A 117 6.33 16.49 10.52
N LEU A 118 7.55 15.99 10.76
CA LEU A 118 8.71 16.80 11.16
C LEU A 118 9.51 17.35 9.96
N GLY A 119 9.23 16.86 8.75
CA GLY A 119 9.81 17.39 7.52
C GLY A 119 9.39 18.85 7.34
N LYS A 120 10.36 19.71 7.04
CA LYS A 120 10.07 21.07 6.55
C LYS A 120 9.36 21.01 5.21
#